data_AF-A0A6L5G2D3-F1
#
_entry.id   AF-A0A6L5G2D3-F1
#
_cell.length_a   1.000
_cell.length_b   1.000
_cell.length_c   1.000
_cell.angle_alpha   90.00
_cell.angle_beta   90.00
_cell.angle_gamma   90.00
#
_symmetry.space_group_name_H-M   'P 1'
#
loop_
_entity.id
_entity.type
_entity.pdbx_description
1 polymer ?
#
loop_
_entity_poly.entity_id
_entity_poly.type
_entity_poly.pdbx_seq_one_letter_code
_entity_poly.pdbx_strand_id
1 'polypeptide(L)'
;CGIHSTALTHDDFEVVATNGGSVVWSPLSNYLLYGATTDLRAMKDSGVLIGLGSDWSPTGSKNLLGELKVARLVSEHAGDGNALFTPEELVAMATINPARICKWSSLLGSIEAGKLADLIAISGTAGDPYERLLDARETSISLVVVDGVPRAGQRHLMERFEPGGSHEPISVGRSLRLLDLTPTEEVDPLGGITLAEAKKRLRDTLADLPGAAADLDSGATPEGFAADWEAVAVGPPPDLLAHPLETPRWVVKLDFAEDDDLFPPVGGPLDERDLADWVEPMVFEDLTVADDPGFLHAIVHSLNLPRFVKEGLPGTYGHHIVVPSATPVPDTVDEGG
;
A
#
# COMPACT_ATOMS: atom_id res chain seq x y z
N CYS A 1 -6.56 -3.07 -16.48
CA CYS A 1 -6.51 -1.98 -15.48
C CYS A 1 -5.09 -1.42 -15.51
N GLY A 2 -4.90 -0.12 -15.68
CA GLY A 2 -3.58 0.52 -15.61
C GLY A 2 -3.29 1.00 -14.19
N ILE A 3 -2.13 0.65 -13.63
CA ILE A 3 -1.67 1.18 -12.33
C ILE A 3 -0.84 2.43 -12.58
N HIS A 4 -1.03 3.47 -11.77
CA HIS A 4 -0.45 4.80 -11.91
C HIS A 4 -0.94 5.57 -13.15
N SER A 5 -0.67 5.05 -14.35
CA SER A 5 -1.06 5.66 -15.63
C SER A 5 -0.59 7.13 -15.78
N THR A 6 0.56 7.47 -15.18
CA THR A 6 1.07 8.85 -15.08
C THR A 6 1.46 9.46 -16.42
N ALA A 7 1.81 8.64 -17.41
CA ALA A 7 2.19 9.08 -18.75
C ALA A 7 1.03 9.19 -19.74
N LEU A 8 -0.18 8.79 -19.35
CA LEU A 8 -1.34 8.81 -20.26
C LEU A 8 -1.87 10.22 -20.45
N THR A 9 -2.26 10.52 -21.69
CA THR A 9 -2.94 11.75 -22.09
C THR A 9 -4.46 11.60 -22.04
N HIS A 10 -5.19 12.69 -22.29
CA HIS A 10 -6.65 12.65 -22.39
C HIS A 10 -7.16 11.62 -23.42
N ASP A 11 -6.58 11.62 -24.63
CA ASP A 11 -6.98 10.70 -25.71
C ASP A 11 -6.71 9.25 -25.31
N ASP A 12 -5.61 8.98 -24.59
CA ASP A 12 -5.33 7.63 -24.07
C ASP A 12 -6.39 7.21 -23.04
N PHE A 13 -6.80 8.10 -22.13
CA PHE A 13 -7.86 7.80 -21.16
C PHE A 13 -9.22 7.57 -21.83
N GLU A 14 -9.56 8.30 -22.89
CA GLU A 14 -10.77 8.05 -23.68
C GLU A 14 -10.76 6.65 -24.30
N VAL A 15 -9.60 6.21 -24.82
CA VAL A 15 -9.43 4.84 -25.33
C VAL A 15 -9.62 3.82 -24.20
N VAL A 16 -9.00 4.02 -23.03
CA VAL A 16 -9.16 3.14 -21.87
C VAL A 16 -10.64 3.06 -21.46
N ALA A 17 -11.33 4.20 -21.34
CA ALA A 17 -12.73 4.28 -20.96
C ALA A 17 -13.65 3.57 -21.98
N THR A 18 -13.46 3.85 -23.27
CA THR A 18 -14.27 3.27 -24.37
C THR A 18 -14.16 1.74 -24.42
N ASN A 19 -13.00 1.19 -24.03
CA ASN A 19 -12.78 -0.25 -23.98
C ASN A 19 -13.17 -0.88 -22.63
N GLY A 20 -13.83 -0.15 -21.73
CA GLY A 20 -14.24 -0.64 -20.41
C GLY A 20 -13.06 -0.88 -19.45
N GLY A 21 -11.92 -0.25 -19.73
CA GLY A 21 -10.74 -0.24 -18.88
C GLY A 21 -10.90 0.66 -17.66
N SER A 22 -9.86 0.68 -16.84
CA SER A 22 -9.84 1.40 -15.56
C SER A 22 -8.43 1.75 -15.16
N VAL A 23 -8.30 2.71 -14.24
CA VAL A 23 -7.04 3.19 -13.69
C VAL A 23 -7.05 3.06 -12.17
N VAL A 24 -5.92 2.65 -11.58
CA VAL A 24 -5.66 2.80 -10.14
C VAL A 24 -4.67 3.94 -9.95
N TRP A 25 -5.12 4.98 -9.28
CA TRP A 25 -4.33 6.17 -8.98
C TRP A 25 -3.71 6.06 -7.58
N SER A 26 -2.42 6.40 -7.48
CA SER A 26 -1.63 6.31 -6.25
C SER A 26 -0.78 7.58 -6.12
N PRO A 27 -1.41 8.75 -5.88
CA PRO A 27 -0.73 10.04 -5.95
C PRO A 27 0.50 10.15 -5.07
N LEU A 28 0.52 9.58 -3.87
CA LEU A 28 1.70 9.70 -3.00
C LEU A 28 2.91 9.01 -3.63
N SER A 29 2.72 7.76 -4.08
CA SER A 29 3.75 6.99 -4.78
C SER A 29 4.17 7.63 -6.10
N ASN A 30 3.21 8.13 -6.88
CA ASN A 30 3.55 8.82 -8.12
C ASN A 30 4.49 10.00 -7.90
N TYR A 31 4.21 10.85 -6.91
CA TYR A 31 5.11 11.94 -6.60
C TYR A 31 6.44 11.46 -6.03
N LEU A 32 6.45 10.49 -5.12
CA LEU A 32 7.71 10.00 -4.53
C LEU A 32 8.64 9.39 -5.58
N LEU A 33 8.10 8.60 -6.51
CA LEU A 33 8.87 7.93 -7.57
C LEU A 33 9.19 8.84 -8.76
N TYR A 34 8.21 9.59 -9.25
CA TYR A 34 8.28 10.26 -10.55
C TYR A 34 8.29 11.79 -10.47
N GLY A 35 8.06 12.39 -9.30
CA GLY A 35 7.96 13.84 -9.13
C GLY A 35 6.72 14.49 -9.74
N ALA A 36 5.82 13.68 -10.31
CA ALA A 36 4.55 14.09 -10.89
C ALA A 36 3.51 12.99 -10.66
N THR A 37 2.23 13.33 -10.82
CA THR A 37 1.12 12.37 -10.78
C THR A 37 0.30 12.47 -12.06
N THR A 38 -0.63 11.53 -12.22
CA THR A 38 -1.57 11.42 -13.33
C THR A 38 -2.30 12.74 -13.59
N ASP A 39 -2.56 13.08 -14.85
CA ASP A 39 -3.37 14.28 -15.16
C ASP A 39 -4.81 14.06 -14.70
N LEU A 40 -5.15 14.63 -13.53
CA LEU A 40 -6.46 14.48 -12.90
C LEU A 40 -7.60 15.01 -13.77
N ARG A 41 -7.37 16.11 -14.51
CA ARG A 41 -8.43 16.71 -15.32
C ARG A 41 -8.67 15.88 -16.57
N ALA A 42 -7.61 15.46 -17.25
CA ALA A 42 -7.71 14.55 -18.37
C ALA A 42 -8.39 13.22 -17.98
N MET A 43 -7.96 12.65 -16.85
CA MET A 43 -8.52 11.42 -16.31
C MET A 43 -9.99 11.59 -15.94
N LYS A 44 -10.38 12.69 -15.26
CA LYS A 44 -11.78 12.96 -14.90
C LYS A 44 -12.66 13.18 -16.13
N ASP A 45 -12.23 14.02 -17.06
CA ASP A 45 -13.03 14.44 -18.21
C ASP A 45 -13.27 13.28 -19.20
N SER A 46 -12.34 12.31 -19.28
CA SER A 46 -12.49 11.09 -20.08
C SER A 46 -13.60 10.15 -19.61
N GLY A 47 -14.02 10.25 -18.35
CA GLY A 47 -14.97 9.32 -17.72
C GLY A 47 -14.43 7.91 -17.45
N VAL A 48 -13.10 7.70 -17.51
CA VAL A 48 -12.48 6.41 -17.16
C VAL A 48 -12.82 6.02 -15.71
N LEU A 49 -12.96 4.72 -15.44
CA LEU A 49 -13.20 4.23 -14.08
C LEU A 49 -11.91 4.36 -13.25
N ILE A 50 -11.95 5.13 -12.17
CA ILE A 50 -10.79 5.44 -11.32
C ILE A 50 -10.95 4.75 -9.97
N GLY A 51 -9.97 3.95 -9.57
CA GLY A 51 -9.76 3.47 -8.20
C GLY A 51 -8.57 4.17 -7.55
N LEU A 52 -8.50 4.12 -6.22
CA LEU A 52 -7.39 4.64 -5.43
C LEU A 52 -6.63 3.48 -4.80
N GLY A 53 -5.30 3.54 -4.82
CA GLY A 53 -4.43 2.54 -4.19
C GLY A 53 -3.32 3.22 -3.40
N SER A 54 -3.02 2.74 -2.20
CA SER A 54 -1.92 3.26 -1.38
C SER A 54 -0.54 2.90 -1.93
N ASP A 55 -0.48 1.95 -2.87
CA ASP A 55 0.74 1.32 -3.34
C ASP A 55 1.51 0.61 -2.21
N TRP A 56 2.77 0.24 -2.45
CA TRP A 56 3.64 -0.48 -1.53
C TRP A 56 4.36 0.38 -0.49
N SER A 57 4.77 -0.23 0.63
CA SER A 57 5.28 0.48 1.82
C SER A 57 6.41 1.50 1.61
N PRO A 58 7.45 1.25 0.77
CA PRO A 58 8.58 2.17 0.64
C PRO A 58 8.26 3.53 0.03
N THR A 59 7.26 3.60 -0.85
CA THR A 59 6.90 4.84 -1.56
C THR A 59 5.40 5.11 -1.57
N GLY A 60 4.61 4.32 -0.87
CA GLY A 60 3.16 4.47 -0.76
C GLY A 60 2.71 5.16 0.53
N SER A 61 1.41 5.37 0.63
CA SER A 61 0.80 5.68 1.94
C SER A 61 0.81 4.42 2.80
N LYS A 62 0.95 4.58 4.13
CA LYS A 62 0.81 3.44 5.06
C LYS A 62 -0.56 2.75 4.98
N ASN A 63 -1.59 3.45 4.49
CA ASN A 63 -2.94 2.92 4.30
C ASN A 63 -3.78 3.83 3.39
N LEU A 64 -4.96 3.34 2.99
CA LEU A 64 -5.91 4.08 2.16
C LEU A 64 -6.45 5.38 2.79
N LEU A 65 -6.50 5.51 4.12
CA LEU A 65 -6.91 6.78 4.75
C LEU A 65 -5.86 7.88 4.53
N GLY A 66 -4.58 7.51 4.50
CA GLY A 66 -3.48 8.38 4.09
C GLY A 66 -3.57 8.75 2.61
N GLU A 67 -3.81 7.76 1.75
CA GLU A 67 -3.91 7.99 0.31
C GLU A 67 -5.08 8.91 -0.05
N LEU A 68 -6.23 8.77 0.63
CA LEU A 68 -7.38 9.66 0.48
C LEU A 68 -7.06 11.12 0.82
N LYS A 69 -6.22 11.36 1.85
CA LYS A 69 -5.77 12.71 2.21
C LYS A 69 -4.87 13.30 1.13
N VAL A 70 -3.94 12.51 0.61
CA VAL A 70 -3.06 12.95 -0.47
C VAL A 70 -3.89 13.22 -1.73
N ALA A 71 -4.79 12.31 -2.10
CA ALA A 71 -5.71 12.47 -3.24
C ALA A 71 -6.54 13.75 -3.12
N ARG A 72 -7.10 14.05 -1.94
CA ARG A 72 -7.81 15.30 -1.66
C ARG A 72 -6.92 16.52 -1.90
N LEU A 73 -5.73 16.58 -1.30
CA LEU A 73 -4.81 17.71 -1.45
C LEU A 73 -4.41 17.93 -2.91
N VAL A 74 -4.15 16.85 -3.65
CA VAL A 74 -3.80 16.92 -5.08
C VAL A 74 -4.99 17.39 -5.91
N SER A 75 -6.19 16.94 -5.59
CA SER A 75 -7.42 17.36 -6.25
C SER A 75 -7.75 18.85 -6.01
N GLU A 76 -7.55 19.33 -4.78
CA GLU A 76 -7.68 20.75 -4.40
C GLU A 76 -6.67 21.62 -5.14
N HIS A 77 -5.41 21.17 -5.21
CA HIS A 77 -4.35 21.88 -5.93
C HIS A 77 -4.62 21.96 -7.44
N ALA A 78 -5.00 20.85 -8.07
CA ALA A 78 -5.29 20.80 -9.51
C ALA A 78 -6.57 21.57 -9.91
N GLY A 79 -7.42 21.92 -8.94
CA GLY A 79 -8.64 22.69 -9.13
C GLY A 79 -8.53 24.16 -8.71
N ASP A 80 -7.30 24.69 -8.54
CA ASP A 80 -7.03 26.07 -8.12
C ASP A 80 -7.75 26.46 -6.81
N GLY A 81 -7.82 25.51 -5.86
CA GLY A 81 -8.49 25.68 -4.57
C GLY A 81 -9.95 25.21 -4.52
N ASN A 82 -10.54 24.82 -5.65
CA ASN A 82 -11.81 24.10 -5.71
C ASN A 82 -11.54 22.66 -6.15
N ALA A 83 -11.57 21.70 -5.23
CA ALA A 83 -11.25 20.30 -5.51
C ALA A 83 -11.90 19.78 -6.81
N LEU A 84 -11.07 19.21 -7.70
CA LEU A 84 -11.57 18.60 -8.94
C LEU A 84 -12.55 17.46 -8.66
N PHE A 85 -12.29 16.68 -7.61
CA PHE A 85 -13.13 15.58 -7.17
C PHE A 85 -13.88 15.96 -5.90
N THR A 86 -15.16 15.63 -5.85
CA THR A 86 -15.95 15.79 -4.62
C THR A 86 -15.53 14.76 -3.57
N PRO A 87 -15.84 14.98 -2.28
CA PRO A 87 -15.59 13.98 -1.25
C PRO A 87 -16.23 12.62 -1.54
N GLU A 88 -17.44 12.62 -2.11
CA GLU A 88 -18.13 11.39 -2.51
C GLU A 88 -17.40 10.66 -3.65
N GLU A 89 -16.89 11.39 -4.65
CA GLU A 89 -16.10 10.80 -5.73
C GLU A 89 -14.81 10.15 -5.19
N LEU A 90 -14.09 10.83 -4.29
CA LEU A 90 -12.88 10.28 -3.65
C LEU A 90 -13.18 9.02 -2.83
N VAL A 91 -14.28 9.01 -2.07
CA VAL A 91 -14.69 7.83 -1.31
C VAL A 91 -15.12 6.69 -2.24
N ALA A 92 -15.79 6.99 -3.36
CA ALA A 92 -16.12 5.99 -4.37
C ALA A 92 -14.86 5.35 -4.98
N MET A 93 -13.78 6.12 -5.18
CA MET A 93 -12.48 5.61 -5.63
C MET A 93 -11.82 4.63 -4.64
N ALA A 94 -12.19 4.65 -3.35
CA ALA A 94 -11.69 3.72 -2.35
C ALA A 94 -12.67 2.58 -2.00
N THR A 95 -13.88 2.57 -2.58
CA THR A 95 -14.95 1.62 -2.22
C THR A 95 -15.56 0.94 -3.46
N ILE A 96 -16.60 1.54 -4.05
CA ILE A 96 -17.35 0.91 -5.14
C ILE A 96 -16.55 0.82 -6.45
N ASN A 97 -15.65 1.76 -6.73
CA ASN A 97 -14.86 1.72 -7.96
C ASN A 97 -13.85 0.57 -7.96
N PRO A 98 -13.01 0.36 -6.92
CA PRO A 98 -12.18 -0.83 -6.81
C PRO A 98 -12.98 -2.13 -6.91
N ALA A 99 -14.16 -2.22 -6.29
CA ALA A 99 -15.04 -3.38 -6.45
C ALA A 99 -15.47 -3.59 -7.91
N ARG A 100 -15.76 -2.53 -8.68
CA ARG A 100 -16.06 -2.61 -10.12
C ARG A 100 -14.82 -2.97 -10.95
N ILE A 101 -13.64 -2.50 -10.58
CA ILE A 101 -12.36 -2.81 -11.24
C ILE A 101 -12.05 -4.30 -11.08
N CYS A 102 -12.14 -4.81 -9.85
CA CYS A 102 -11.90 -6.22 -9.50
C CYS A 102 -13.07 -7.15 -9.88
N LYS A 103 -14.14 -6.63 -10.51
CA LYS A 103 -15.34 -7.39 -10.89
C LYS A 103 -16.07 -8.03 -9.71
N TRP A 104 -15.95 -7.43 -8.54
CA TRP A 104 -16.59 -7.85 -7.27
C TRP A 104 -17.74 -6.92 -6.86
N SER A 105 -18.19 -6.02 -7.74
CA SER A 105 -19.25 -5.05 -7.42
C SER A 105 -20.62 -5.67 -7.12
N SER A 106 -20.83 -6.96 -7.42
CA SER A 106 -22.03 -7.70 -6.96
C SER A 106 -21.94 -8.13 -5.50
N LEU A 107 -20.74 -8.15 -4.91
CA LEU A 107 -20.47 -8.62 -3.55
C LEU A 107 -20.02 -7.50 -2.61
N LEU A 108 -19.30 -6.50 -3.12
CA LEU A 108 -18.58 -5.51 -2.31
C LEU A 108 -18.81 -4.07 -2.78
N GLY A 109 -18.20 -3.14 -2.03
CA GLY A 109 -18.04 -1.72 -2.40
C GLY A 109 -19.23 -0.82 -2.06
N SER A 110 -20.36 -1.37 -1.64
CA SER A 110 -21.52 -0.60 -1.17
C SER A 110 -22.34 -1.40 -0.16
N ILE A 111 -23.15 -0.70 0.64
CA ILE A 111 -24.04 -1.31 1.64
C ILE A 111 -25.40 -1.52 1.01
N GLU A 112 -25.62 -2.71 0.47
CA GLU A 112 -26.87 -3.10 -0.21
C GLU A 112 -27.27 -4.53 0.17
N ALA A 113 -28.56 -4.82 0.19
CA ALA A 113 -29.03 -6.18 0.47
C ALA A 113 -28.49 -7.17 -0.58
N GLY A 114 -27.95 -8.30 -0.11
CA GLY A 114 -27.35 -9.33 -0.96
C GLY A 114 -25.84 -9.22 -1.16
N LYS A 115 -25.21 -8.14 -0.68
CA LYS A 115 -23.75 -7.98 -0.63
C LYS A 115 -23.16 -8.52 0.68
N LEU A 116 -21.85 -8.76 0.69
CA LEU A 116 -21.10 -9.14 1.88
C LEU A 116 -21.10 -7.98 2.89
N ALA A 117 -21.12 -8.32 4.17
CA ALA A 117 -21.11 -7.33 5.25
C ALA A 117 -19.68 -6.84 5.57
N ASP A 118 -19.05 -6.26 4.56
CA ASP A 118 -17.74 -5.61 4.65
C ASP A 118 -17.90 -4.14 5.03
N LEU A 119 -17.64 -3.82 6.30
CA LEU A 119 -17.99 -2.55 6.89
C LEU A 119 -16.84 -1.99 7.71
N ILE A 120 -16.69 -0.67 7.65
CA ILE A 120 -15.92 0.08 8.64
C ILE A 120 -16.84 1.07 9.35
N ALA A 121 -16.66 1.23 10.66
CA ALA A 121 -17.31 2.26 11.44
C ALA A 121 -16.29 3.34 11.78
N ILE A 122 -16.55 4.59 11.40
CA ILE A 122 -15.73 5.75 11.76
C ILE A 122 -16.40 6.51 12.90
N SER A 123 -15.62 6.89 13.91
CA SER A 123 -16.09 7.63 15.08
C SER A 123 -16.66 8.99 14.68
N GLY A 124 -17.81 9.37 15.25
CA GLY A 124 -18.42 10.70 15.08
C GLY A 124 -19.83 10.65 14.45
N THR A 125 -20.70 11.56 14.87
CA THR A 125 -22.14 11.54 14.53
C THR A 125 -22.66 12.82 13.89
N ALA A 126 -21.81 13.84 13.66
CA ALA A 126 -22.23 15.16 13.17
C ALA A 126 -21.30 15.72 12.08
N GLY A 127 -21.86 16.37 11.07
CA GLY A 127 -21.14 16.85 9.86
C GLY A 127 -21.30 15.92 8.66
N ASP A 128 -20.72 16.32 7.52
CA ASP A 128 -20.76 15.53 6.28
C ASP A 128 -20.00 14.19 6.44
N PRO A 129 -20.61 13.04 6.08
CA PRO A 129 -20.01 11.74 6.29
C PRO A 129 -18.82 11.43 5.36
N TYR A 130 -18.80 11.97 4.14
CA TYR A 130 -17.69 11.76 3.21
C TYR A 130 -16.47 12.55 3.65
N GLU A 131 -16.65 13.82 4.01
CA GLU A 131 -15.59 14.64 4.63
C GLU A 131 -15.03 13.97 5.89
N ARG A 132 -15.91 13.41 6.74
CA ARG A 132 -15.46 12.68 7.94
C ARG A 132 -14.55 11.50 7.61
N LEU A 133 -14.84 10.75 6.55
CA LEU A 133 -13.98 9.65 6.12
C LEU A 133 -12.64 10.16 5.57
N LEU A 134 -12.64 11.26 4.80
CA LEU A 134 -11.40 11.87 4.32
C LEU A 134 -10.50 12.37 5.46
N ASP A 135 -11.10 12.90 6.53
CA ASP A 135 -10.37 13.37 7.72
C ASP A 135 -10.00 12.25 8.71
N ALA A 136 -10.60 11.07 8.58
CA ALA A 136 -10.44 9.96 9.52
C ALA A 136 -8.99 9.48 9.59
N ARG A 137 -8.52 9.15 10.79
CA ARG A 137 -7.23 8.50 11.02
C ARG A 137 -7.46 7.03 11.39
N GLU A 138 -6.39 6.26 11.49
CA GLU A 138 -6.43 4.88 11.98
C GLU A 138 -7.02 4.81 13.40
N THR A 139 -6.82 5.86 14.20
CA THR A 139 -7.43 6.01 15.53
C THR A 139 -8.94 6.32 15.48
N SER A 140 -9.46 6.84 14.37
CA SER A 140 -10.88 7.15 14.18
C SER A 140 -11.73 5.92 13.87
N ILE A 141 -11.14 4.86 13.29
CA ILE A 141 -11.84 3.59 13.04
C ILE A 141 -12.28 3.00 14.39
N SER A 142 -13.56 2.70 14.55
CA SER A 142 -14.12 2.08 15.75
C SER A 142 -14.29 0.57 15.61
N LEU A 143 -14.64 0.12 14.40
CA LEU A 143 -14.93 -1.28 14.09
C LEU A 143 -14.61 -1.54 12.61
N VAL A 144 -14.09 -2.73 12.33
CA VAL A 144 -13.89 -3.31 11.00
C VAL A 144 -14.57 -4.67 11.01
N VAL A 145 -15.46 -4.89 10.04
CA VAL A 145 -16.19 -6.13 9.84
C VAL A 145 -15.88 -6.61 8.43
N VAL A 146 -15.56 -7.89 8.29
CA VAL A 146 -15.31 -8.54 7.00
C VAL A 146 -16.20 -9.76 6.95
N ASP A 147 -17.04 -9.84 5.92
CA ASP A 147 -18.06 -10.88 5.74
C ASP A 147 -18.92 -11.09 7.00
N GLY A 148 -19.33 -10.00 7.63
CA GLY A 148 -20.16 -10.04 8.85
C GLY A 148 -19.41 -10.43 10.13
N VAL A 149 -18.12 -10.79 10.05
CA VAL A 149 -17.27 -11.11 11.19
C VAL A 149 -16.51 -9.85 11.64
N PRO A 150 -16.68 -9.40 12.90
CA PRO A 150 -15.88 -8.31 13.46
C PRO A 150 -14.41 -8.71 13.54
N ARG A 151 -13.56 -8.08 12.72
CA ARG A 151 -12.13 -8.41 12.64
C ARG A 151 -11.26 -7.54 13.53
N ALA A 152 -11.59 -6.25 13.66
CA ALA A 152 -10.81 -5.35 14.50
C ALA A 152 -11.69 -4.24 15.06
N GLY A 153 -11.51 -3.86 16.32
CA GLY A 153 -12.34 -2.80 16.87
C GLY A 153 -12.00 -2.39 18.28
N GLN A 154 -12.68 -1.35 18.75
CA GLN A 154 -12.65 -0.96 20.16
C GLN A 154 -13.21 -2.11 21.00
N ARG A 155 -12.55 -2.40 22.13
CA ARG A 155 -12.90 -3.51 23.03
C ARG A 155 -14.40 -3.62 23.30
N HIS A 156 -15.03 -2.52 23.70
CA HIS A 156 -16.45 -2.52 24.08
C HIS A 156 -17.43 -2.80 22.92
N LEU A 157 -17.00 -2.65 21.66
CA LEU A 157 -17.78 -3.02 20.49
C LEU A 157 -17.58 -4.49 20.17
N MET A 158 -16.32 -4.95 20.12
CA MET A 158 -15.96 -6.33 19.87
C MET A 158 -16.63 -7.28 20.89
N GLU A 159 -16.57 -6.95 22.17
CA GLU A 159 -17.20 -7.72 23.26
C GLU A 159 -18.74 -7.79 23.16
N ARG A 160 -19.40 -6.96 22.35
CA ARG A 160 -20.85 -7.09 22.10
C ARG A 160 -21.19 -8.12 21.04
N PHE A 161 -20.29 -8.34 20.09
CA PHE A 161 -20.48 -9.37 19.06
C PHE A 161 -20.07 -10.73 19.59
N GLU A 162 -18.93 -10.80 20.28
CA GLU A 162 -18.41 -12.04 20.84
C GLU A 162 -17.93 -11.86 22.30
N PRO A 163 -18.86 -11.95 23.28
CA PRO A 163 -18.49 -11.83 24.69
C PRO A 163 -17.54 -12.94 25.12
N GLY A 164 -16.31 -12.58 25.51
CA GLY A 164 -15.30 -13.54 25.94
C GLY A 164 -14.57 -14.26 24.80
N GLY A 165 -14.69 -13.77 23.57
CA GLY A 165 -13.94 -14.28 22.41
C GLY A 165 -12.42 -14.19 22.60
N SER A 166 -11.70 -15.08 21.91
CA SER A 166 -10.24 -15.13 21.94
C SER A 166 -9.67 -14.12 20.96
N HIS A 167 -9.58 -12.85 21.37
CA HIS A 167 -9.05 -11.78 20.53
C HIS A 167 -7.65 -11.35 20.99
N GLU A 168 -6.80 -11.02 20.03
CA GLU A 168 -5.49 -10.44 20.29
C GLU A 168 -5.63 -8.95 20.66
N PRO A 169 -5.11 -8.49 21.81
CA PRO A 169 -5.07 -7.07 22.12
C PRO A 169 -4.00 -6.37 21.28
N ILE A 170 -4.39 -5.35 20.53
CA ILE A 170 -3.48 -4.52 19.73
C ILE A 170 -3.62 -3.05 20.15
N SER A 171 -2.60 -2.24 19.84
CA SER A 171 -2.64 -0.78 20.04
C SER A 171 -2.55 -0.08 18.69
N VAL A 172 -3.32 0.99 18.53
CA VAL A 172 -3.19 1.95 17.42
C VAL A 172 -3.09 3.34 18.05
N GLY A 173 -1.90 3.92 18.00
CA GLY A 173 -1.51 5.04 18.84
C GLY A 173 -1.73 4.71 20.33
N ARG A 174 -2.54 5.53 21.01
CA ARG A 174 -2.88 5.32 22.43
C ARG A 174 -4.16 4.49 22.64
N SER A 175 -4.83 4.07 21.57
CA SER A 175 -6.11 3.35 21.65
C SER A 175 -5.88 1.84 21.69
N LEU A 176 -6.33 1.20 22.77
CA LEU A 176 -6.39 -0.26 22.85
C LEU A 176 -7.55 -0.78 21.99
N ARG A 177 -7.28 -1.84 21.23
CA ARG A 177 -8.23 -2.51 20.35
C ARG A 177 -8.09 -4.02 20.50
N LEU A 178 -9.08 -4.74 19.97
CA LEU A 178 -9.03 -6.19 19.81
C LEU A 178 -8.98 -6.51 18.32
N LEU A 179 -8.19 -7.53 17.97
CA LEU A 179 -7.99 -8.08 16.65
C LEU A 179 -8.39 -9.55 16.66
N ASP A 180 -9.13 -9.95 15.65
CA ASP A 180 -9.57 -11.32 15.40
C ASP A 180 -9.16 -11.72 13.98
N LEU A 181 -8.09 -12.52 13.90
CA LEU A 181 -7.61 -13.13 12.67
C LEU A 181 -7.94 -14.64 12.63
N THR A 182 -8.86 -15.10 13.49
CA THR A 182 -9.27 -16.50 13.47
C THR A 182 -9.82 -16.82 12.08
N PRO A 183 -9.28 -17.84 11.40
CA PRO A 183 -9.73 -18.18 10.06
C PRO A 183 -11.21 -18.56 10.10
N THR A 184 -11.95 -18.12 9.08
CA THR A 184 -13.35 -18.52 8.87
C THR A 184 -13.44 -19.85 8.10
N GLU A 185 -12.32 -20.33 7.55
CA GLU A 185 -12.19 -21.61 6.87
C GLU A 185 -11.45 -22.65 7.73
N GLU A 186 -11.53 -23.93 7.36
CA GLU A 186 -10.90 -25.04 8.09
C GLU A 186 -9.36 -25.00 8.06
N VAL A 187 -8.76 -24.28 7.10
CA VAL A 187 -7.31 -24.17 6.95
C VAL A 187 -6.84 -22.82 7.46
N ASP A 188 -5.91 -22.84 8.41
CA ASP A 188 -5.20 -21.65 8.89
C ASP A 188 -3.86 -21.51 8.16
N PRO A 189 -3.76 -20.65 7.12
CA PRO A 189 -2.50 -20.46 6.40
C PRO A 189 -1.41 -19.81 7.26
N LEU A 190 -1.78 -19.18 8.37
CA LEU A 190 -0.86 -18.49 9.27
C LEU A 190 -0.51 -19.32 10.51
N GLY A 191 -1.08 -20.52 10.65
CA GLY A 191 -0.79 -21.45 11.74
C GLY A 191 -1.00 -20.87 13.14
N GLY A 192 -1.96 -19.95 13.30
CA GLY A 192 -2.31 -19.32 14.57
C GLY A 192 -1.30 -18.27 15.06
N ILE A 193 -0.40 -17.79 14.22
CA ILE A 193 0.54 -16.72 14.59
C ILE A 193 -0.23 -15.44 14.94
N THR A 194 0.11 -14.84 16.08
CA THR A 194 -0.44 -13.54 16.46
C THR A 194 0.24 -12.42 15.66
N LEU A 195 -0.42 -11.27 15.52
CA LEU A 195 0.20 -10.10 14.90
C LEU A 195 1.46 -9.66 15.67
N ALA A 196 1.43 -9.72 17.00
CA ALA A 196 2.59 -9.41 17.84
C ALA A 196 3.79 -10.33 17.53
N GLU A 197 3.55 -11.63 17.38
CA GLU A 197 4.59 -12.60 17.04
C GLU A 197 5.10 -12.38 15.61
N ALA A 198 4.21 -12.16 14.64
CA ALA A 198 4.58 -11.83 13.26
C ALA A 198 5.44 -10.55 13.18
N LYS A 199 5.03 -9.48 13.88
CA LYS A 199 5.80 -8.22 13.97
C LYS A 199 7.17 -8.44 14.61
N LYS A 200 7.26 -9.29 15.64
CA LYS A 200 8.53 -9.60 16.30
C LYS A 200 9.47 -10.33 15.34
N ARG A 201 8.99 -11.39 14.67
CA ARG A 201 9.80 -12.14 13.69
C ARG A 201 10.31 -11.25 12.58
N LEU A 202 9.43 -10.49 11.93
CA LEU A 202 9.84 -9.58 10.86
C LEU A 202 10.86 -8.55 11.34
N ARG A 203 10.69 -7.99 12.54
CA ARG A 203 11.62 -7.02 13.11
C ARG A 203 12.99 -7.64 13.39
N ASP A 204 13.02 -8.82 13.99
CA ASP A 204 14.26 -9.50 14.34
C ASP A 204 15.01 -9.93 13.06
N THR A 205 14.31 -10.52 12.08
CA THR A 205 14.89 -10.93 10.80
C THR A 205 15.37 -9.73 9.98
N LEU A 206 14.59 -8.66 9.85
CA LEU A 206 15.02 -7.49 9.08
C LEU A 206 16.22 -6.80 9.73
N ALA A 207 16.32 -6.80 11.05
CA ALA A 207 17.48 -6.27 11.76
C ALA A 207 18.76 -7.08 11.54
N ASP A 208 18.64 -8.40 11.29
CA ASP A 208 19.74 -9.30 10.95
C ASP A 208 19.55 -9.91 9.55
N LEU A 209 19.16 -9.08 8.58
CA LEU A 209 18.88 -9.53 7.23
C LEU A 209 20.09 -10.22 6.56
N PRO A 210 21.35 -9.77 6.77
CA PRO A 210 22.53 -10.48 6.28
C PRO A 210 22.69 -11.88 6.90
N GLY A 211 22.38 -12.06 8.19
CA GLY A 211 22.40 -13.36 8.85
C GLY A 211 21.36 -14.31 8.25
N ALA A 212 20.12 -13.83 8.07
CA ALA A 212 19.07 -14.61 7.42
C ALA A 212 19.40 -14.96 5.95
N ALA A 213 20.07 -14.06 5.22
CA ALA A 213 20.54 -14.35 3.88
C ALA A 213 21.65 -15.42 3.87
N ALA A 214 22.60 -15.35 4.81
CA ALA A 214 23.66 -16.35 4.94
C ALA A 214 23.11 -17.76 5.26
N ASP A 215 22.04 -17.85 6.06
CA ASP A 215 21.33 -19.11 6.27
C ASP A 215 20.82 -19.68 4.93
N LEU A 216 20.17 -18.86 4.10
CA LEU A 216 19.69 -19.27 2.77
C LEU A 216 20.82 -19.67 1.82
N ASP A 217 21.94 -18.92 1.81
CA ASP A 217 23.12 -19.24 1.01
C ASP A 217 23.70 -20.61 1.39
N SER A 218 23.61 -20.98 2.68
CA SER A 218 24.03 -22.30 3.18
C SER A 218 22.99 -23.43 2.99
N GLY A 219 21.82 -23.13 2.43
CA GLY A 219 20.70 -24.06 2.29
C GLY A 219 19.94 -24.33 3.60
N ALA A 220 20.16 -23.52 4.63
CA ALA A 220 19.40 -23.55 5.88
C ALA A 220 18.12 -22.71 5.77
N THR A 221 17.15 -23.01 6.63
CA THR A 221 15.95 -22.18 6.79
C THR A 221 16.20 -21.17 7.89
N PRO A 222 16.05 -19.85 7.63
CA PRO A 222 16.22 -18.83 8.66
C PRO A 222 15.30 -19.07 9.86
N GLU A 223 15.83 -18.81 11.06
CA GLU A 223 15.08 -19.00 12.31
C GLU A 223 13.78 -18.15 12.31
N GLY A 224 12.64 -18.78 12.59
CA GLY A 224 11.33 -18.12 12.61
C GLY A 224 10.52 -18.21 11.31
N PHE A 225 11.12 -18.67 10.21
CA PHE A 225 10.41 -19.07 8.99
C PHE A 225 10.05 -20.57 9.10
N ALA A 226 8.78 -20.91 8.88
CA ALA A 226 8.37 -22.31 8.89
C ALA A 226 9.06 -23.05 7.73
N ALA A 227 9.51 -24.28 7.98
CA ALA A 227 10.03 -25.19 6.96
C ALA A 227 9.00 -25.48 5.84
N ASP A 228 7.73 -25.23 6.12
CA ASP A 228 6.59 -25.47 5.20
C ASP A 228 6.24 -24.22 4.36
N TRP A 229 7.19 -23.34 4.06
CA TRP A 229 6.93 -22.20 3.16
C TRP A 229 6.38 -22.66 1.79
N GLU A 230 6.78 -23.87 1.34
CA GLU A 230 6.24 -24.54 0.14
C GLU A 230 4.75 -24.88 0.25
N ALA A 231 4.20 -25.05 1.46
CA ALA A 231 2.78 -25.36 1.69
C ALA A 231 1.90 -24.10 1.86
N VAL A 232 2.49 -22.96 2.22
CA VAL A 232 1.79 -21.69 2.48
C VAL A 232 1.87 -20.74 1.29
N ALA A 233 2.91 -20.87 0.45
CA ALA A 233 2.99 -20.14 -0.80
C ALA A 233 1.89 -20.64 -1.75
N VAL A 234 0.93 -19.77 -2.08
CA VAL A 234 0.34 -19.77 -3.41
C VAL A 234 1.47 -19.38 -4.36
N GLY A 235 2.33 -20.35 -4.66
CA GLY A 235 3.41 -20.20 -5.61
C GLY A 235 2.84 -19.92 -7.01
N PRO A 236 3.66 -19.38 -7.93
CA PRO A 236 3.30 -19.40 -9.34
C PRO A 236 2.94 -20.85 -9.74
N PRO A 237 2.03 -21.05 -10.71
CA PRO A 237 1.58 -22.39 -11.10
C PRO A 237 2.80 -23.32 -11.32
N PRO A 238 2.70 -24.61 -10.96
CA PRO A 238 3.81 -25.58 -10.95
C PRO A 238 4.63 -25.60 -12.25
N ASP A 239 3.99 -25.21 -13.34
CA ASP A 239 4.47 -25.03 -14.69
C ASP A 239 5.68 -24.05 -14.77
N LEU A 240 5.76 -23.06 -13.87
CA LEU A 240 6.84 -22.06 -13.82
C LEU A 240 8.11 -22.57 -13.09
N LEU A 241 7.98 -23.63 -12.29
CA LEU A 241 9.06 -24.28 -11.53
C LEU A 241 9.42 -25.67 -12.09
N ALA A 242 8.80 -26.10 -13.18
CA ALA A 242 9.00 -27.43 -13.77
C ALA A 242 10.34 -27.61 -14.53
N HIS A 243 11.27 -26.66 -14.43
CA HIS A 243 12.63 -26.88 -14.89
C HIS A 243 13.47 -27.43 -13.73
N PRO A 244 14.01 -28.65 -13.83
CA PRO A 244 14.90 -29.19 -12.82
C PRO A 244 16.11 -28.24 -12.72
N LEU A 245 16.23 -27.56 -11.57
CA LEU A 245 17.35 -26.68 -11.28
C LEU A 245 18.58 -27.56 -11.04
N GLU A 246 19.37 -27.78 -12.08
CA GLU A 246 20.78 -28.10 -11.90
C GLU A 246 21.46 -26.86 -11.31
N THR A 247 21.72 -26.90 -10.00
CA THR A 247 22.36 -25.83 -9.17
C THR A 247 21.55 -24.53 -9.03
N PRO A 248 21.48 -23.93 -7.82
CA PRO A 248 20.76 -22.67 -7.63
C PRO A 248 21.56 -21.53 -8.25
N ARG A 249 21.20 -21.16 -9.48
CA ARG A 249 21.61 -19.90 -10.09
C ARG A 249 20.45 -18.93 -10.04
N TRP A 250 20.59 -17.87 -9.26
CA TRP A 250 19.66 -16.75 -9.29
C TRP A 250 19.81 -16.02 -10.63
N VAL A 251 18.72 -15.98 -11.41
CA VAL A 251 18.65 -15.22 -12.66
C VAL A 251 17.63 -14.11 -12.47
N VAL A 252 18.05 -12.86 -12.64
CA VAL A 252 17.12 -11.73 -12.73
C VAL A 252 16.41 -11.80 -14.07
N LYS A 253 15.19 -12.35 -14.10
CA LYS A 253 14.28 -12.21 -15.24
C LYS A 253 13.56 -10.88 -15.09
N LEU A 254 13.95 -9.89 -15.90
CA LEU A 254 13.15 -8.69 -16.07
C LEU A 254 11.91 -9.07 -16.90
N ASP A 255 10.74 -8.57 -16.50
CA ASP A 255 9.42 -8.84 -17.13
C ASP A 255 9.29 -8.42 -18.62
N PHE A 256 10.38 -8.03 -19.27
CA PHE A 256 10.43 -7.73 -20.70
C PHE A 256 10.72 -8.96 -21.59
N ALA A 257 10.73 -10.16 -21.00
CA ALA A 257 11.13 -11.41 -21.65
C ALA A 257 10.10 -12.02 -22.63
N GLU A 258 9.15 -11.23 -23.15
CA GLU A 258 8.33 -11.65 -24.30
C GLU A 258 8.95 -11.23 -25.65
N ASP A 259 9.98 -10.38 -25.65
CA ASP A 259 10.71 -9.95 -26.87
C ASP A 259 12.18 -10.42 -26.86
N ASP A 260 12.39 -11.75 -26.82
CA ASP A 260 13.71 -12.41 -26.79
C ASP A 260 14.62 -12.10 -28.02
N ASP A 261 14.11 -11.45 -29.06
CA ASP A 261 14.85 -11.17 -30.30
C ASP A 261 15.46 -9.74 -30.39
N LEU A 262 15.15 -8.83 -29.44
CA LEU A 262 15.56 -7.42 -29.52
C LEU A 262 16.84 -7.08 -28.74
N PHE A 263 17.26 -7.90 -27.78
CA PHE A 263 18.47 -7.67 -26.99
C PHE A 263 19.30 -8.95 -26.90
N PRO A 264 20.47 -9.06 -27.58
CA PRO A 264 21.38 -10.16 -27.31
C PRO A 264 21.78 -10.11 -25.82
N PRO A 265 22.03 -11.25 -25.16
CA PRO A 265 22.43 -11.27 -23.75
C PRO A 265 23.73 -10.49 -23.58
N VAL A 266 23.62 -9.23 -23.11
CA VAL A 266 24.76 -8.42 -22.73
C VAL A 266 25.06 -8.73 -21.26
N GLY A 267 25.87 -9.75 -21.04
CA GLY A 267 26.39 -10.06 -19.71
C GLY A 267 27.05 -11.43 -19.67
N GLY A 268 28.32 -11.48 -19.28
CA GLY A 268 28.90 -12.72 -18.75
C GLY A 268 28.14 -13.16 -17.48
N PRO A 269 28.47 -14.32 -16.89
CA PRO A 269 27.93 -14.65 -15.57
C PRO A 269 28.20 -13.45 -14.65
N LEU A 270 27.14 -12.88 -14.08
CA LEU A 270 27.28 -12.01 -12.91
C LEU A 270 28.11 -12.80 -11.89
N ASP A 271 29.05 -12.14 -11.19
CA ASP A 271 29.75 -12.79 -10.07
C ASP A 271 28.70 -13.49 -9.20
N GLU A 272 28.77 -14.83 -9.10
CA GLU A 272 28.00 -15.59 -8.12
C GLU A 272 28.50 -15.14 -6.74
N ARG A 273 27.82 -14.15 -6.16
CA ARG A 273 28.01 -13.72 -4.79
C ARG A 273 26.83 -14.21 -3.97
N ASP A 274 27.13 -14.49 -2.71
CA ASP A 274 26.16 -14.91 -1.72
C ASP A 274 25.13 -13.77 -1.53
N LEU A 275 23.86 -14.12 -1.28
CA LEU A 275 22.79 -13.14 -1.03
C LEU A 275 23.17 -12.23 0.15
N ALA A 276 23.87 -12.76 1.14
CA ALA A 276 24.38 -12.03 2.30
C ALA A 276 25.25 -10.82 1.92
N ASP A 277 25.90 -10.84 0.75
CA ASP A 277 26.74 -9.73 0.25
C ASP A 277 25.91 -8.58 -0.36
N TRP A 278 24.62 -8.80 -0.64
CA TRP A 278 23.74 -7.85 -1.32
C TRP A 278 22.72 -7.18 -0.42
N VAL A 279 22.50 -7.72 0.77
CA VAL A 279 21.47 -7.23 1.69
C VAL A 279 22.08 -6.47 2.85
N GLU A 280 21.38 -5.43 3.28
CA GLU A 280 21.73 -4.65 4.47
C GLU A 280 20.62 -4.79 5.51
N PRO A 281 20.92 -4.60 6.81
CA PRO A 281 19.89 -4.52 7.84
C PRO A 281 18.81 -3.50 7.49
N MET A 282 17.55 -3.89 7.68
CA MET A 282 16.38 -3.06 7.41
C MET A 282 15.60 -2.80 8.69
N VAL A 283 14.99 -1.61 8.77
CA VAL A 283 14.10 -1.28 9.87
C VAL A 283 12.68 -1.71 9.52
N PHE A 284 12.08 -2.53 10.37
CA PHE A 284 10.65 -2.83 10.27
C PHE A 284 9.82 -1.63 10.75
N GLU A 285 9.18 -0.95 9.80
CA GLU A 285 8.33 0.20 10.09
C GLU A 285 7.03 -0.20 10.81
N ASP A 286 6.47 0.73 11.59
CA ASP A 286 5.16 0.54 12.16
C ASP A 286 4.05 0.69 11.12
N LEU A 287 2.96 -0.08 11.31
CA LEU A 287 1.87 -0.25 10.35
C LEU A 287 0.99 0.98 10.17
N THR A 288 0.96 1.88 11.15
CA THR A 288 0.08 3.06 11.14
C THR A 288 0.88 4.34 11.30
N VAL A 289 0.35 5.44 10.76
CA VAL A 289 0.92 6.78 10.99
C VAL A 289 0.82 7.17 12.47
N ALA A 290 -0.20 6.65 13.19
CA ALA A 290 -0.37 6.91 14.61
C ALA A 290 0.72 6.27 15.49
N ASP A 291 1.37 5.21 15.00
CA ASP A 291 2.42 4.47 15.69
C ASP A 291 3.83 4.81 15.17
N ASP A 292 3.92 5.45 14.00
CA ASP A 292 5.18 5.82 13.37
C ASP A 292 5.43 7.35 13.46
N PRO A 293 6.20 7.82 14.48
CA PRO A 293 6.53 9.23 14.60
C PRO A 293 7.49 9.73 13.50
N GLY A 294 8.17 8.83 12.79
CA GLY A 294 9.13 9.16 11.74
C GLY A 294 8.46 9.40 10.39
N PHE A 295 7.32 8.78 10.11
CA PHE A 295 6.66 8.82 8.80
C PHE A 295 6.42 10.25 8.28
N LEU A 296 5.70 11.09 9.02
CA LEU A 296 5.40 12.46 8.57
C LEU A 296 6.67 13.31 8.44
N HIS A 297 7.69 13.05 9.26
CA HIS A 297 8.99 13.69 9.11
C HIS A 297 9.68 13.23 7.82
N ALA A 298 9.68 11.94 7.48
CA ALA A 298 10.23 11.44 6.22
C ALA A 298 9.53 12.08 5.02
N ILE A 299 8.20 12.14 5.04
CA ILE A 299 7.37 12.75 3.98
C ILE A 299 7.76 14.21 3.71
N VAL A 300 7.93 15.05 4.74
CA VAL A 300 8.29 16.47 4.50
C VAL A 300 9.70 16.65 3.93
N HIS A 301 10.59 15.67 4.11
CA HIS A 301 11.97 15.67 3.59
C HIS A 301 12.09 14.98 2.22
N SER A 302 11.05 14.29 1.74
CA SER A 302 11.08 13.60 0.46
C SER A 302 11.36 14.57 -0.69
N LEU A 303 12.37 14.29 -1.52
CA LEU A 303 12.81 15.22 -2.57
C LEU A 303 11.69 15.53 -3.59
N ASN A 304 11.09 14.49 -4.14
CA ASN A 304 10.15 14.58 -5.26
C ASN A 304 8.72 14.99 -4.86
N LEU A 305 8.43 15.07 -3.57
CA LEU A 305 7.09 15.40 -3.10
C LEU A 305 6.83 16.92 -3.18
N PRO A 306 5.72 17.37 -3.78
CA PRO A 306 5.46 18.80 -3.97
C PRO A 306 5.15 19.48 -2.64
N ARG A 307 5.43 20.78 -2.59
CA ARG A 307 5.34 21.59 -1.36
C ARG A 307 3.95 21.57 -0.72
N PHE A 308 2.88 21.63 -1.52
CA PHE A 308 1.51 21.65 -0.98
C PHE A 308 1.16 20.34 -0.24
N VAL A 309 1.70 19.19 -0.66
CA VAL A 309 1.52 17.93 0.08
C VAL A 309 2.36 17.92 1.35
N LYS A 310 3.63 18.36 1.27
CA LYS A 310 4.52 18.48 2.44
C LYS A 310 3.93 19.37 3.54
N GLU A 311 3.29 20.47 3.16
CA GLU A 311 2.67 21.41 4.09
C GLU A 311 1.28 20.94 4.56
N GLY A 312 0.47 20.38 3.65
CA GLY A 312 -0.91 19.99 3.93
C GLY A 312 -1.06 18.68 4.71
N LEU A 313 -0.30 17.64 4.33
CA LEU A 313 -0.50 16.29 4.87
C LEU A 313 -0.31 16.22 6.39
N PRO A 314 0.76 16.78 7.01
CA PRO A 314 0.89 16.78 8.47
C PRO A 314 -0.30 17.42 9.18
N GLY A 315 -0.89 18.47 8.60
CA GLY A 315 -2.05 19.18 9.13
C GLY A 315 -3.29 18.29 9.24
N THR A 316 -3.51 17.40 8.27
CA THR A 316 -4.61 16.41 8.32
C THR A 316 -4.46 15.43 9.50
N TYR A 317 -3.22 15.18 9.94
CA TYR A 317 -2.89 14.41 11.13
C TYR A 317 -2.77 15.27 12.40
N GLY A 318 -3.04 16.58 12.34
CA GLY A 318 -3.00 17.48 13.49
C GLY A 318 -1.59 17.80 13.96
N HIS A 319 -0.61 17.62 13.07
CA HIS A 319 0.78 17.99 13.29
C HIS A 319 1.14 19.24 12.48
N HIS A 320 2.06 20.04 13.01
CA HIS A 320 2.67 21.13 12.28
C HIS A 320 4.17 20.86 12.20
N ILE A 321 4.65 20.49 11.01
CA ILE A 321 6.06 20.18 10.76
C ILE A 321 6.60 21.26 9.82
N VAL A 322 7.75 21.84 10.18
CA VAL A 322 8.39 22.85 9.33
C VAL A 322 8.96 22.16 8.10
N VAL A 323 8.48 22.53 6.92
CA VAL A 323 9.01 22.02 5.65
C VAL A 323 10.38 22.68 5.40
N PRO A 324 11.44 21.89 5.17
CA PRO A 324 12.76 22.43 4.87
C PRO A 324 12.72 23.38 3.66
N SER A 325 13.49 24.47 3.71
CA SER A 325 13.74 25.27 2.51
C SER A 325 14.41 24.40 1.46
N ALA A 326 14.01 24.53 0.19
CA ALA A 326 14.68 23.83 -0.91
C ALA A 326 16.18 24.13 -0.83
N THR A 327 17.01 23.09 -0.73
CA THR A 327 18.46 23.24 -0.89
C THR A 327 18.67 23.76 -2.32
N PRO A 328 19.35 24.90 -2.52
CA PRO A 328 19.69 25.34 -3.87
C PRO A 328 20.45 24.18 -4.53
N VAL A 329 19.97 23.73 -5.70
CA VAL A 329 20.79 22.89 -6.56
C VAL A 329 22.01 23.75 -6.90
N PRO A 330 23.26 23.34 -6.55
CA PRO A 330 24.41 24.12 -6.95
C PRO A 330 24.39 24.23 -8.48
N ASP A 331 24.44 25.47 -8.97
CA ASP A 331 24.49 25.77 -10.40
C ASP A 331 25.54 24.83 -11.03
N THR A 332 25.09 23.98 -11.95
CA THR A 332 25.99 23.15 -12.75
C THR A 332 27.03 24.06 -13.37
N VAL A 333 28.29 23.73 -13.09
CA VAL A 333 29.48 24.45 -13.53
C VAL A 333 29.37 24.74 -15.03
N ASP A 334 29.52 26.02 -15.36
CA ASP A 334 29.69 26.57 -16.70
C ASP A 334 30.67 25.70 -17.50
N GLU A 335 30.20 25.07 -18.58
CA GLU A 335 31.08 24.42 -19.56
C GLU A 335 31.84 25.52 -20.32
N GLY A 336 32.92 25.99 -19.70
CA GLY A 336 33.86 26.94 -20.26
C GLY A 336 35.27 26.65 -19.77
N GLY A 337 35.99 25.77 -20.46
CA GLY A 337 37.41 25.47 -20.22
C GLY A 337 37.98 24.41 -21.15
#